data_AF-A0A1H6BDV6-F1
#
_entry.id   AF-A0A1H6BDV6-F1
#
_cell.length_a   1.000
_cell.length_b   1.000
_cell.length_c   1.000
_cell.angle_alpha   90.00
_cell.angle_beta   90.00
_cell.angle_gamma   90.00
#
_symmetry.space_group_name_H-M   'P 1'
#
loop_
_entity.id
_entity.type
_entity.pdbx_description
1 polymer ?
#
loop_
_entity_poly.entity_id
_entity_poly.type
_entity_poly.pdbx_seq_one_letter_code
_entity_poly.pdbx_strand_id
1 'polypeptide(L)'
;MSPASGGEKLSTAEALELLASETRYRLLRAFCESDLGSDARIALPELLETISETSTEGGDGPGSESDRERERLAVELRHNHLPRLDGRDVIDWDTEADTVARGPTFDELRPLVELIDEHGDELPERW
;
A
#
# COMPACT_ATOMS: atom_id res chain seq x y z
N MET A 1 11.32 13.42 -25.88
CA MET A 1 9.99 13.70 -25.29
C MET A 1 9.13 12.49 -25.60
N SER A 2 9.07 11.53 -24.67
CA SER A 2 8.16 10.38 -24.78
C SER A 2 6.75 10.87 -24.44
N PRO A 3 5.70 10.37 -25.10
CA PRO A 3 4.33 10.69 -24.71
C PRO A 3 4.11 10.13 -23.30
N ALA A 4 3.45 10.90 -22.45
CA ALA A 4 2.87 10.38 -21.22
C ALA A 4 1.95 9.22 -21.63
N SER A 5 2.34 7.99 -21.31
CA SER A 5 1.40 6.87 -21.30
C SER A 5 0.33 7.27 -20.29
N GLY A 6 -0.82 7.72 -20.78
CA GLY A 6 -2.03 7.69 -19.97
C GLY A 6 -2.24 6.23 -19.63
N GLY A 7 -1.97 5.86 -18.38
CA GLY A 7 -2.21 4.52 -17.88
C GLY A 7 -3.60 4.06 -18.29
N GLU A 8 -3.71 2.83 -18.78
CA GLU A 8 -5.01 2.27 -19.12
C GLU A 8 -5.85 2.27 -17.84
N LYS A 9 -7.05 2.85 -17.90
CA LYS A 9 -7.94 2.96 -16.74
C LYS A 9 -8.16 1.59 -16.12
N LEU A 10 -8.13 1.50 -14.79
CA LEU A 10 -8.43 0.27 -14.08
C LEU A 10 -9.90 -0.11 -14.29
N SER A 11 -10.13 -1.37 -14.67
CA SER A 11 -11.47 -1.93 -14.55
C SER A 11 -11.83 -2.12 -13.07
N THR A 12 -13.12 -2.16 -12.77
CA THR A 12 -13.60 -2.44 -11.40
C THR A 12 -13.08 -3.77 -10.86
N ALA A 13 -12.96 -4.80 -11.71
CA ALA A 13 -12.45 -6.10 -11.30
C ALA A 13 -10.98 -6.03 -10.89
N GLU A 14 -10.15 -5.29 -11.64
CA GLU A 14 -8.74 -5.09 -11.32
C GLU A 14 -8.56 -4.24 -10.06
N ALA A 15 -9.37 -3.20 -9.91
CA ALA A 15 -9.36 -2.38 -8.71
C ALA A 15 -9.69 -3.21 -7.46
N LEU A 16 -10.73 -4.04 -7.53
CA LEU A 16 -11.10 -4.96 -6.44
C LEU A 16 -10.03 -6.03 -6.21
N GLU A 17 -9.39 -6.57 -7.26
CA GLU A 17 -8.28 -7.51 -7.11
C GLU A 17 -7.09 -6.86 -6.37
N LEU A 18 -6.75 -5.62 -6.72
CA LEU A 18 -5.71 -4.87 -6.04
C LEU A 18 -6.08 -4.58 -4.57
N LEU A 19 -7.35 -4.32 -4.26
CA LEU A 19 -7.79 -4.02 -2.90
C LEU A 19 -8.03 -5.27 -2.04
N ALA A 20 -8.24 -6.44 -2.64
CA ALA A 20 -8.53 -7.70 -1.93
C ALA A 20 -7.39 -8.24 -1.04
N SER A 21 -6.26 -7.52 -0.93
CA SER A 21 -5.19 -7.84 0.01
C SER A 21 -5.18 -6.78 1.10
N GLU A 22 -5.34 -7.22 2.35
CA GLU A 22 -5.25 -6.36 3.54
C GLU A 22 -3.99 -5.46 3.51
N THR A 23 -2.83 -6.02 3.19
CA THR A 23 -1.58 -5.25 3.05
C THR A 23 -1.64 -4.16 1.96
N ARG A 24 -2.21 -4.45 0.78
CA ARG A 24 -2.32 -3.44 -0.30
C ARG A 24 -3.34 -2.37 0.06
N TYR A 25 -4.47 -2.75 0.65
CA TYR A 25 -5.48 -1.81 1.13
C TYR A 25 -4.91 -0.87 2.19
N ARG A 26 -4.22 -1.39 3.21
CA ARG A 26 -3.57 -0.60 4.25
C ARG A 26 -2.53 0.37 3.70
N LEU A 27 -1.71 -0.07 2.74
CA LEU A 27 -0.75 0.80 2.08
C LEU A 27 -1.45 1.95 1.37
N LEU A 28 -2.49 1.66 0.56
CA LEU A 28 -3.22 2.69 -0.18
C LEU A 28 -3.96 3.66 0.75
N ARG A 29 -4.55 3.14 1.83
CA ARG A 29 -5.16 3.91 2.92
C ARG A 29 -4.17 4.87 3.56
N ALA A 30 -2.97 4.41 3.92
CA ALA A 30 -1.92 5.26 4.48
C ALA A 30 -1.54 6.41 3.52
N PHE A 31 -1.47 6.12 2.21
CA PHE A 31 -1.29 7.18 1.22
C PHE A 31 -2.50 8.13 1.16
N CYS A 32 -3.75 7.67 1.26
CA CYS A 32 -4.93 8.54 1.30
C CYS A 32 -4.97 9.45 2.53
N GLU A 33 -4.55 8.95 3.70
CA GLU A 33 -4.53 9.72 4.96
C GLU A 33 -3.37 10.71 5.04
N SER A 34 -2.27 10.44 4.31
CA SER A 34 -1.12 11.34 4.30
C SER A 34 -1.44 12.65 3.57
N ASP A 35 -1.23 13.79 4.25
CA ASP A 35 -1.26 15.15 3.67
C ASP A 35 -0.02 15.43 2.78
N LEU A 36 0.61 14.37 2.30
CA LEU A 36 1.77 14.43 1.45
C LEU A 36 1.34 14.80 0.02
N GLY A 37 2.11 15.71 -0.58
CA GLY A 37 1.93 16.07 -1.98
C GLY A 37 2.05 14.86 -2.91
N SER A 38 1.49 14.94 -4.11
CA SER A 38 1.45 13.82 -5.07
C SER A 38 2.83 13.22 -5.38
N ASP A 39 3.89 14.03 -5.32
CA ASP A 39 5.28 13.62 -5.63
C ASP A 39 6.06 13.15 -4.39
N ALA A 40 5.45 13.14 -3.21
CA ALA A 40 6.11 12.69 -2.00
C ALA A 40 6.42 11.20 -2.07
N ARG A 41 7.65 10.85 -1.69
CA ARG A 41 8.09 9.45 -1.58
C ARG A 41 8.20 9.07 -0.11
N ILE A 42 7.65 7.92 0.23
CA ILE A 42 7.71 7.33 1.57
C ILE A 42 8.72 6.18 1.54
N ALA A 43 9.60 6.10 2.54
CA ALA A 43 10.58 5.02 2.63
C ALA A 43 9.91 3.72 3.09
N LEU A 44 10.39 2.56 2.60
CA LEU A 44 9.84 1.27 3.01
C LEU A 44 9.81 1.00 4.52
N PRO A 45 10.84 1.38 5.31
CA PRO A 45 10.77 1.24 6.76
C PRO A 45 9.62 2.03 7.40
N GLU A 46 9.31 3.22 6.88
CA GLU A 46 8.21 4.05 7.37
C GLU A 46 6.86 3.41 7.03
N LEU A 47 6.70 2.90 5.80
CA LEU A 47 5.51 2.14 5.41
C LEU A 47 5.32 0.88 6.27
N LEU A 48 6.40 0.18 6.60
CA LEU A 48 6.35 -1.00 7.45
C LEU A 48 5.84 -0.69 8.85
N GLU A 49 6.27 0.42 9.45
CA GLU A 49 5.74 0.85 10.76
C GLU A 49 4.23 1.12 10.66
N THR A 50 3.80 1.92 9.68
CA THR A 50 2.38 2.24 9.49
C THR A 50 1.50 1.00 9.30
N ILE A 51 1.97 0.00 8.56
CA ILE A 51 1.19 -1.22 8.28
C ILE A 51 1.19 -2.18 9.48
N SER A 52 2.26 -2.17 10.30
CA SER A 52 2.46 -3.09 11.43
C SER A 52 1.76 -2.66 12.72
N GLU A 53 1.51 -1.37 12.93
CA GLU A 53 0.92 -0.79 14.16
C GLU A 53 -0.46 -1.37 14.54
N THR A 54 -1.10 -2.12 13.66
CA THR A 54 -2.42 -2.75 13.88
C THR A 54 -2.33 -4.21 14.36
N SER A 55 -1.13 -4.82 14.35
CA SER A 55 -0.89 -6.18 14.83
C SER A 55 -0.23 -6.16 16.23
N THR A 56 -1.09 -6.16 17.24
CA THR A 56 -0.91 -6.51 18.67
C THR A 56 0.49 -6.51 19.34
N GLU A 57 0.51 -5.81 20.49
CA GLU A 57 1.35 -5.96 21.69
C GLU A 57 2.21 -7.24 21.77
N GLY A 58 3.49 -7.13 21.40
CA GLY A 58 4.46 -8.22 21.50
C GLY A 58 5.87 -7.70 21.78
N GLY A 59 6.37 -7.99 22.99
CA GLY A 59 7.67 -7.62 23.59
C GLY A 59 8.75 -6.95 22.72
N ASP A 60 9.09 -5.72 23.10
CA ASP A 60 10.18 -4.85 22.60
C ASP A 60 11.60 -5.38 22.91
N GLY A 61 11.93 -6.57 22.41
CA GLY A 61 13.28 -7.14 22.49
C GLY A 61 13.90 -7.33 21.10
N PRO A 62 15.20 -7.07 20.90
CA PRO A 62 15.87 -7.40 19.65
C PRO A 62 15.79 -8.91 19.38
N GLY A 63 15.25 -9.30 18.22
CA GLY A 63 14.96 -10.69 17.87
C GLY A 63 13.60 -11.20 18.36
N SER A 64 12.69 -10.28 18.70
CA SER A 64 11.30 -10.57 19.06
C SER A 64 10.52 -11.23 17.90
N GLU A 65 9.32 -11.70 18.21
CA GLU A 65 8.37 -12.14 17.18
C GLU A 65 7.95 -11.00 16.25
N SER A 66 7.81 -9.79 16.79
CA SER A 66 7.51 -8.56 16.04
C SER A 66 8.60 -8.22 15.01
N ASP A 67 9.89 -8.35 15.38
CA ASP A 67 11.00 -8.13 14.44
C ASP A 67 10.94 -9.12 13.25
N ARG A 68 10.66 -10.40 13.54
CA ARG A 68 10.53 -11.43 12.49
C ARG A 68 9.29 -11.21 11.61
N GLU A 69 8.21 -10.67 12.18
CA GLU A 69 7.01 -10.33 11.43
C GLU A 69 7.25 -9.15 10.49
N ARG A 70 7.91 -8.09 10.97
CA ARG A 70 8.35 -6.96 10.12
C ARG A 70 9.25 -7.42 8.97
N GLU A 71 10.20 -8.31 9.24
CA GLU A 71 11.08 -8.86 8.20
C GLU A 71 10.29 -9.66 7.15
N ARG A 72 9.32 -10.49 7.57
CA ARG A 72 8.42 -11.20 6.65
C ARG A 72 7.59 -10.24 5.82
N LEU A 73 6.99 -9.23 6.45
CA LEU A 73 6.19 -8.22 5.76
C LEU A 73 7.03 -7.43 4.76
N ALA A 74 8.28 -7.10 5.08
CA ALA A 74 9.20 -6.42 4.17
C ALA A 74 9.47 -7.25 2.90
N VAL A 75 9.67 -8.56 3.06
CA VAL A 75 9.83 -9.50 1.94
C VAL A 75 8.55 -9.55 1.10
N GLU A 76 7.37 -9.66 1.73
CA GLU A 76 6.09 -9.68 1.01
C GLU A 76 5.81 -8.37 0.26
N LEU A 77 6.10 -7.22 0.86
CA LEU A 77 5.96 -5.92 0.20
C LEU A 77 6.80 -5.88 -1.08
N ARG A 78 8.08 -6.24 -1.00
CA ARG A 78 9.03 -6.18 -2.13
C ARG A 78 8.70 -7.16 -3.25
N HIS A 79 8.22 -8.36 -2.91
CA HIS A 79 8.09 -9.43 -3.90
C HIS A 79 6.65 -9.67 -4.36
N ASN A 80 5.64 -9.16 -3.64
CA ASN A 80 4.24 -9.39 -3.95
C ASN A 80 3.46 -8.09 -4.09
N HIS A 81 3.43 -7.26 -3.05
CA HIS A 81 2.48 -6.14 -3.01
C HIS A 81 2.90 -4.96 -3.87
N LEU A 82 4.13 -4.47 -3.72
CA LEU A 82 4.63 -3.30 -4.46
C LEU A 82 4.75 -3.58 -5.97
N PRO A 83 5.33 -4.71 -6.43
CA PRO A 83 5.38 -5.00 -7.87
C PRO A 83 4.00 -5.03 -8.53
N ARG A 84 2.98 -5.50 -7.81
CA ARG A 84 1.60 -5.58 -8.35
C ARG A 84 0.94 -4.22 -8.48
N LEU A 85 1.18 -3.32 -7.52
CA LEU A 85 0.66 -1.95 -7.55
C LEU A 85 1.41 -1.11 -8.59
N ASP A 86 2.74 -1.23 -8.64
CA ASP A 86 3.62 -0.55 -9.59
C ASP A 86 3.34 -0.99 -11.03
N GLY A 87 3.15 -2.30 -11.26
CA GLY A 87 2.78 -2.83 -12.58
C GLY A 87 1.42 -2.36 -13.12
N ARG A 88 0.64 -1.61 -12.33
CA ARG A 88 -0.62 -0.96 -12.71
C ARG A 88 -0.57 0.56 -12.59
N ASP A 89 0.64 1.11 -12.41
CA ASP A 89 0.91 2.54 -12.22
C ASP A 89 0.12 3.15 -11.05
N VAL A 90 -0.28 2.34 -10.07
CA VAL A 90 -0.99 2.81 -8.86
C VAL A 90 -0.01 3.46 -7.90
N ILE A 91 1.20 2.92 -7.82
CA ILE A 91 2.34 3.51 -7.12
C ILE A 91 3.50 3.64 -8.11
N ASP A 92 4.48 4.44 -7.75
CA ASP A 92 5.81 4.44 -8.36
C ASP A 92 6.81 3.93 -7.33
N TRP A 93 7.25 2.69 -7.49
CA TRP A 93 8.17 2.04 -6.56
C TRP A 93 9.61 2.05 -7.07
N ASP A 94 10.46 2.79 -6.35
CA ASP A 94 11.90 2.80 -6.59
C ASP A 94 12.56 1.69 -5.76
N THR A 95 12.96 0.61 -6.45
CA THR A 95 13.62 -0.55 -5.85
C THR A 95 15.04 -0.30 -5.40
N GLU A 96 15.72 0.71 -5.95
CA GLU A 96 17.11 1.04 -5.59
C GLU A 96 17.14 1.93 -4.34
N ALA A 97 16.24 2.92 -4.29
CA ALA A 97 16.12 3.85 -3.16
C ALA A 97 15.23 3.33 -2.02
N ASP A 98 14.48 2.25 -2.23
CA ASP A 98 13.49 1.72 -1.28
C ASP A 98 12.43 2.74 -0.88
N THR A 99 11.90 3.43 -1.88
CA THR A 99 10.88 4.46 -1.68
C THR A 99 9.70 4.27 -2.61
N VAL A 100 8.52 4.64 -2.13
CA VAL A 100 7.25 4.50 -2.86
C VAL A 100 6.59 5.86 -2.95
N ALA A 101 6.11 6.23 -4.13
CA ALA A 101 5.27 7.40 -4.36
C ALA A 101 3.91 7.00 -4.92
N ARG A 102 2.95 7.94 -4.94
CA ARG A 102 1.69 7.74 -5.67
C ARG A 102 1.98 7.70 -7.18
N GLY A 103 1.43 6.70 -7.86
CA GLY A 103 1.49 6.58 -9.30
C GLY A 103 0.35 7.34 -9.98
N PRO A 104 0.39 7.50 -11.31
CA PRO A 104 -0.63 8.26 -12.04
C PRO A 104 -2.04 7.66 -11.95
N THR A 105 -2.18 6.37 -11.64
CA THR A 105 -3.46 5.67 -11.53
C THR A 105 -3.96 5.60 -10.08
N PHE A 106 -3.20 6.14 -9.10
CA PHE A 106 -3.55 6.10 -7.67
C PHE A 106 -4.97 6.60 -7.39
N ASP A 107 -5.32 7.73 -8.00
CA ASP A 107 -6.60 8.41 -7.78
C ASP A 107 -7.81 7.61 -8.28
N GLU A 108 -7.61 6.57 -9.10
CA GLU A 108 -8.70 5.67 -9.51
C GLU A 108 -9.12 4.70 -8.39
N LEU A 109 -8.20 4.36 -7.48
CA LEU A 109 -8.50 3.52 -6.31
C LEU A 109 -9.01 4.31 -5.12
N ARG A 110 -8.65 5.60 -5.01
CA ARG A 110 -9.03 6.45 -3.87
C ARG A 110 -10.54 6.37 -3.52
N PRO A 111 -11.49 6.49 -4.47
CA PRO A 111 -12.91 6.40 -4.12
C PRO A 111 -13.33 5.06 -3.53
N LEU A 112 -12.69 3.96 -3.93
CA LEU A 112 -12.98 2.63 -3.38
C LEU A 112 -12.35 2.47 -1.99
N VAL A 113 -11.15 3.00 -1.77
CA VAL A 113 -10.49 3.00 -0.46
C VAL A 113 -11.35 3.80 0.54
N GLU A 114 -11.76 5.01 0.16
CA GLU A 114 -12.64 5.87 0.96
C GLU A 114 -13.99 5.20 1.26
N LEU A 115 -14.58 4.50 0.28
CA LEU A 115 -15.84 3.77 0.46
C LEU A 115 -15.69 2.62 1.47
N ILE A 116 -14.57 1.87 1.42
CA ILE A 116 -14.30 0.78 2.37
C ILE A 116 -14.07 1.35 3.77
N ASP A 117 -13.35 2.48 3.88
CA ASP A 117 -13.16 3.18 5.16
C ASP A 117 -14.47 3.69 5.76
N GLU A 118 -15.34 4.31 4.94
CA GLU A 118 -16.63 4.84 5.39
C GLU A 118 -17.58 3.73 5.88
N HIS A 119 -17.54 2.56 5.26
CA HIS A 119 -18.41 1.43 5.58
C HIS A 119 -17.72 0.32 6.39
N GLY A 120 -16.50 0.56 6.91
CA GLY A 120 -15.69 -0.47 7.57
C GLY A 120 -16.40 -1.20 8.71
N ASP A 121 -17.23 -0.49 9.47
CA ASP A 121 -18.02 -1.04 10.60
C ASP A 121 -19.17 -1.97 10.17
N GLU A 122 -19.59 -1.90 8.90
CA GLU A 122 -20.67 -2.71 8.32
C GLU A 122 -20.13 -3.92 7.53
N LEU A 123 -18.83 -3.93 7.25
CA LEU A 123 -18.16 -4.99 6.52
C LEU A 123 -17.76 -6.13 7.48
N PRO A 124 -17.57 -7.36 6.97
CA PRO A 124 -17.05 -8.45 7.78
C PRO A 124 -15.73 -8.06 8.42
N GLU A 125 -15.50 -8.46 9.68
CA GLU A 125 -14.34 -8.07 10.50
C GLU A 125 -12.97 -8.39 9.86
N ARG A 126 -12.91 -9.13 8.76
CA ARG A 126 -11.68 -9.48 8.03
C ARG A 126 -11.90 -9.61 6.52
N TRP A 127 -11.12 -8.86 5.74
CA TRP A 127 -10.72 -9.19 4.37
C TRP A 127 -9.26 -9.63 4.36
#